data_AF-A0A413ZW79-F1
#
_entry.id   AF-A0A413ZW79-F1
#
_cell.length_a   1.000
_cell.length_b   1.000
_cell.length_c   1.000
_cell.angle_alpha   90.00
_cell.angle_beta   90.00
_cell.angle_gamma   90.00
#
_symmetry.space_group_name_H-M   'P 1'
#
loop_
_entity.id
_entity.type
_entity.pdbx_description
1 polymer ?
#
loop_
_entity_poly.entity_id
_entity_poly.type
_entity_poly.pdbx_seq_one_letter_code
_entity_poly.pdbx_strand_id
1 'polypeptide(L)'
;MKNIRNILAKGVFMLLVSLLAMACTEKSDWGIDASYSRPFGTNEDGINVTKDEKVARVTVTWDAMPGVEYYILEISKNELTDEIPMGSEENGNLVYGNTVENRILKAPFLIDNLEAGAEYYLRIKSVANGKESYWAYLDEPFKTVTEEDVLNVPAEEDLPVASGKVRMSWEAGLTVTHFEIVGGAAPIERAITAEEAAAGEAWIEGLKIFTAYTISIYNNETLRGSQEVVVPGLEIESTVDEITANTARFSWDNTVDVDQYICQPSSAPTPDDATGAVSLSVSEVNEHAVIIPNLEPSTEYTVYAFYNGAICARATFTTKKGKPVGYTEYNGVEALIADWDNLSGNILVTISADADLSNKSEIPAAVTNIVFWGEGATQPKLAVKNMQTLGAIDKIEFYNLNISALSNDCVIAPNTEGSSIANIEITSCTIENYRGIVRMRKVNGESSLKLNIDDCIIRNLGTKGTNNYYGIVQTDGAVKSVIINMMNSTFANPGGINASLLRVDKADNSISVIKNCTFYNLVDRDALVRGAKGSLTVENVLFAGSNTFQIFYDDKTLPASLNWSKVYRTSDLTVSKPGSTSTTALSYSSSQLFPNASSSTDVLDLTFGADIPNEVKIIGDPRWNK
;
A
#
# COMPACT_ATOMS: atom_id res chain seq x y z
N MET A 1 -5.06 -59.97 -78.13
CA MET A 1 -5.12 -59.25 -76.84
C MET A 1 -4.36 -57.94 -76.96
N LYS A 2 -5.03 -56.84 -76.58
CA LYS A 2 -4.51 -55.57 -76.04
C LYS A 2 -3.35 -54.90 -76.80
N ASN A 3 -3.69 -53.91 -77.64
CA ASN A 3 -3.14 -52.55 -77.61
C ASN A 3 -3.83 -51.63 -78.65
N ILE A 4 -5.17 -51.66 -78.67
CA ILE A 4 -6.03 -50.66 -79.36
C ILE A 4 -6.67 -49.82 -78.26
N ARG A 5 -5.90 -48.90 -77.68
CA ARG A 5 -6.33 -47.91 -76.70
C ARG A 5 -5.11 -47.03 -76.44
N ASN A 6 -4.85 -46.05 -77.31
CA ASN A 6 -4.05 -44.85 -77.01
C ASN A 6 -3.77 -43.94 -78.24
N ILE A 7 -4.17 -44.31 -79.46
CA ILE A 7 -3.91 -43.47 -80.66
C ILE A 7 -5.18 -42.81 -81.25
N LEU A 8 -6.38 -43.16 -80.77
CA LEU A 8 -7.65 -42.55 -81.23
C LEU A 8 -8.16 -41.38 -80.37
N ALA A 9 -7.63 -41.18 -79.15
CA ALA A 9 -8.15 -40.19 -78.21
C ALA A 9 -7.48 -38.80 -78.27
N LYS A 10 -6.30 -38.67 -78.90
CA LYS A 10 -5.57 -37.39 -79.00
C LYS A 10 -5.64 -36.73 -80.37
N GLY A 11 -5.98 -37.47 -81.43
CA GLY A 11 -6.15 -36.93 -82.79
C GLY A 11 -7.55 -36.40 -83.10
N VAL A 12 -8.60 -36.94 -82.45
CA VAL A 12 -10.00 -36.50 -82.66
C VAL A 12 -10.34 -35.26 -81.80
N PHE A 13 -9.64 -35.04 -80.68
CA PHE A 13 -9.86 -33.87 -79.83
C PHE A 13 -9.24 -32.58 -80.41
N MET A 14 -8.23 -32.69 -81.27
CA MET A 14 -7.59 -31.53 -81.91
C MET A 14 -8.26 -31.12 -83.24
N LEU A 15 -9.12 -31.99 -83.81
CA LEU A 15 -9.92 -31.68 -85.02
C LEU A 15 -11.33 -31.16 -84.69
N LEU A 16 -11.84 -31.38 -83.47
CA LEU A 16 -13.12 -30.81 -83.01
C LEU A 16 -13.00 -29.37 -82.48
N VAL A 17 -11.79 -28.93 -82.12
CA VAL A 17 -11.53 -27.56 -81.64
C VAL A 17 -11.36 -26.56 -82.81
N SER A 18 -11.05 -27.04 -84.03
CA SER A 18 -10.95 -26.19 -85.22
C SER A 18 -12.29 -25.95 -85.95
N LEU A 19 -13.40 -26.52 -85.47
CA LEU A 19 -14.75 -26.37 -86.06
C LEU A 19 -15.71 -25.52 -85.22
N LEU A 20 -15.24 -24.89 -84.13
CA LEU A 20 -16.03 -23.96 -83.30
C LEU A 20 -15.68 -22.47 -83.51
N ALA A 21 -14.86 -22.14 -84.52
CA ALA A 21 -14.42 -20.77 -84.79
C ALA A 21 -15.21 -20.03 -85.90
N MET A 22 -16.37 -20.53 -86.33
CA MET A 22 -17.24 -19.82 -87.29
C MET A 22 -18.73 -20.12 -87.03
N ALA A 23 -19.22 -19.71 -85.86
CA ALA A 23 -20.62 -19.43 -85.54
C ALA A 23 -20.58 -18.72 -84.17
N CYS A 24 -20.57 -17.40 -84.03
CA CYS A 24 -21.30 -16.37 -84.75
C CYS A 24 -20.39 -15.18 -85.07
N THR A 25 -20.02 -15.01 -86.34
CA THR A 25 -19.86 -13.67 -86.92
C THR A 25 -20.99 -13.45 -87.91
N GLU A 26 -22.22 -13.71 -87.49
CA GLU A 26 -23.35 -12.99 -88.05
C GLU A 26 -23.42 -11.68 -87.27
N LYS A 27 -22.63 -10.69 -87.71
CA LYS A 27 -22.99 -9.31 -87.43
C LYS A 27 -24.38 -9.18 -88.03
N SER A 28 -25.40 -8.96 -87.22
CA SER A 28 -26.73 -8.94 -87.79
C SER A 28 -26.82 -7.85 -88.85
N ASP A 29 -27.20 -8.22 -90.05
CA ASP A 29 -27.37 -7.31 -91.18
C ASP A 29 -28.75 -6.61 -91.17
N TRP A 30 -29.50 -6.67 -90.05
CA TRP A 30 -30.55 -5.68 -89.81
C TRP A 30 -29.88 -4.35 -89.46
N GLY A 31 -30.33 -3.27 -90.11
CA GLY A 31 -29.86 -1.92 -89.77
C GLY A 31 -30.06 -1.68 -88.28
N ILE A 32 -28.97 -1.72 -87.52
CA ILE A 32 -29.00 -1.44 -86.08
C ILE A 32 -29.20 0.06 -85.99
N ASP A 33 -30.39 0.48 -85.55
CA ASP A 33 -30.62 1.87 -85.23
C ASP A 33 -29.69 2.25 -84.06
N ALA A 34 -28.66 3.03 -84.38
CA ALA A 34 -27.65 3.45 -83.44
C ALA A 34 -28.24 4.25 -82.26
N SER A 35 -29.47 4.75 -82.37
CA SER A 35 -30.19 5.39 -81.26
C SER A 35 -30.59 4.42 -80.14
N TYR A 36 -30.74 3.11 -80.42
CA TYR A 36 -31.10 2.09 -79.44
C TYR A 36 -29.93 1.23 -78.94
N SER A 37 -28.74 1.38 -79.54
CA SER A 37 -27.51 0.69 -79.10
C SER A 37 -27.17 1.09 -77.66
N ARG A 38 -26.93 0.12 -76.77
CA ARG A 38 -26.57 0.30 -75.35
C ARG A 38 -25.58 -0.78 -74.91
N PRO A 39 -24.76 -0.56 -73.86
CA PRO A 39 -23.93 -1.62 -73.30
C PRO A 39 -24.78 -2.74 -72.69
N PHE A 40 -24.21 -3.95 -72.62
CA PHE A 40 -24.80 -5.03 -71.84
C PHE A 40 -24.87 -4.62 -70.36
N GLY A 41 -26.00 -4.93 -69.72
CA GLY A 41 -26.17 -4.74 -68.28
C GLY A 41 -25.31 -5.72 -67.49
N THR A 42 -25.06 -5.39 -66.23
CA THR A 42 -24.50 -6.35 -65.27
C THR A 42 -25.47 -7.52 -65.10
N ASN A 43 -24.95 -8.74 -64.97
CA ASN A 43 -25.80 -9.91 -64.73
C ASN A 43 -26.37 -9.83 -63.31
N GLU A 44 -27.70 -9.81 -63.16
CA GLU A 44 -28.39 -9.70 -61.87
C GLU A 44 -28.00 -10.85 -60.93
N ASP A 45 -28.03 -12.09 -61.43
CA ASP A 45 -27.61 -13.30 -60.71
C ASP A 45 -26.14 -13.27 -60.25
N GLY A 46 -25.33 -12.37 -60.82
CA GLY A 46 -23.91 -12.21 -60.49
C GLY A 46 -23.64 -11.21 -59.37
N ILE A 47 -24.63 -10.42 -58.95
CA ILE A 47 -24.47 -9.37 -57.93
C ILE A 47 -24.50 -10.01 -56.55
N ASN A 48 -23.42 -9.82 -55.78
CA ASN A 48 -23.32 -10.35 -54.43
C ASN A 48 -22.89 -9.25 -53.46
N VAL A 49 -23.54 -9.19 -52.30
CA VAL A 49 -23.23 -8.26 -51.21
C VAL A 49 -22.68 -9.05 -50.02
N THR A 50 -21.45 -8.72 -49.61
CA THR A 50 -20.84 -9.26 -48.38
C THR A 50 -20.87 -8.18 -47.31
N LYS A 51 -21.55 -8.44 -46.21
CA LYS A 51 -21.62 -7.56 -45.04
C LYS A 51 -20.35 -7.66 -44.21
N ASP A 52 -19.89 -6.53 -43.69
CA ASP A 52 -18.83 -6.50 -42.67
C ASP A 52 -19.36 -6.97 -41.30
N GLU A 53 -18.51 -7.59 -40.49
CA GLU A 53 -18.91 -8.17 -39.21
C GLU A 53 -19.08 -7.12 -38.10
N LYS A 54 -18.36 -6.00 -38.18
CA LYS A 54 -18.25 -5.01 -37.09
C LYS A 54 -18.70 -3.60 -37.47
N VAL A 55 -18.59 -3.23 -38.74
CA VAL A 55 -18.86 -1.88 -39.25
C VAL A 55 -20.09 -1.90 -40.14
N ALA A 56 -20.90 -0.84 -40.14
CA ALA A 56 -22.01 -0.68 -41.07
C ALA A 56 -21.48 -0.35 -42.48
N ARG A 57 -20.92 -1.35 -43.16
CA ARG A 57 -20.40 -1.28 -44.53
C ARG A 57 -20.60 -2.61 -45.24
N VAL A 58 -20.59 -2.55 -46.57
CA VAL A 58 -20.74 -3.74 -47.41
C VAL A 58 -19.78 -3.73 -48.58
N THR A 59 -19.34 -4.91 -48.99
CA THR A 59 -18.58 -5.11 -50.23
C THR A 59 -19.49 -5.69 -51.29
N VAL A 60 -19.64 -4.97 -52.40
CA VAL A 60 -20.44 -5.38 -53.55
C VAL A 60 -19.53 -5.99 -54.62
N THR A 61 -19.91 -7.15 -55.13
CA THR A 61 -19.20 -7.88 -56.19
C THR A 61 -20.14 -8.20 -57.34
N TRP A 62 -19.62 -8.23 -58.57
CA TRP A 62 -20.36 -8.59 -59.78
C TRP A 62 -19.41 -9.07 -60.87
N ASP A 63 -19.96 -9.78 -61.87
CA ASP A 63 -19.21 -10.25 -63.02
C ASP A 63 -18.86 -9.12 -63.99
N ALA A 64 -17.58 -9.06 -64.40
CA ALA A 64 -17.11 -8.07 -65.36
C ALA A 64 -17.71 -8.33 -66.76
N MET A 65 -18.29 -7.30 -67.35
CA MET A 65 -18.91 -7.37 -68.68
C MET A 65 -17.95 -6.86 -69.77
N PRO A 66 -17.80 -7.58 -70.90
CA PRO A 66 -16.93 -7.13 -71.98
C PRO A 66 -17.35 -5.75 -72.54
N GLY A 67 -16.39 -4.83 -72.61
CA GLY A 67 -16.60 -3.51 -73.23
C GLY A 67 -17.23 -2.44 -72.33
N VAL A 68 -17.40 -2.70 -71.03
CA VAL A 68 -17.83 -1.69 -70.04
C VAL A 68 -16.66 -0.82 -69.61
N GLU A 69 -16.85 0.49 -69.53
CA GLU A 69 -15.84 1.47 -69.12
C GLU A 69 -15.88 1.74 -67.61
N TYR A 70 -17.08 1.86 -67.04
CA TYR A 70 -17.30 2.04 -65.60
C TYR A 70 -18.73 1.65 -65.20
N TYR A 71 -18.97 1.55 -63.90
CA TYR A 71 -20.24 1.18 -63.29
C TYR A 71 -20.81 2.33 -62.46
N ILE A 72 -22.13 2.40 -62.36
CA ILE A 72 -22.86 3.27 -61.44
C ILE A 72 -23.68 2.39 -60.51
N LEU A 73 -23.48 2.55 -59.20
CA LEU A 73 -24.23 1.85 -58.15
C LEU A 73 -25.14 2.84 -57.43
N GLU A 74 -26.35 2.42 -57.10
CA GLU A 74 -27.28 3.20 -56.29
C GLU A 74 -27.86 2.32 -55.19
N ILE A 75 -27.88 2.84 -53.97
CA ILE A 75 -28.56 2.20 -52.83
C ILE A 75 -29.61 3.13 -52.22
N SER A 76 -30.68 2.54 -51.67
CA SER A 76 -31.75 3.26 -51.00
C SER A 76 -32.36 2.42 -49.87
N LYS A 77 -32.92 3.09 -48.86
CA LYS A 77 -33.72 2.42 -47.82
C LYS A 77 -35.12 2.03 -48.30
N ASN A 78 -35.55 2.57 -49.44
CA ASN A 78 -36.80 2.25 -50.11
C ASN A 78 -36.54 1.34 -51.31
N GLU A 79 -37.54 0.55 -51.67
CA GLU A 79 -37.48 -0.30 -52.86
C GLU A 79 -37.22 0.54 -54.12
N LEU A 80 -36.21 0.14 -54.90
CA LEU A 80 -35.82 0.84 -56.12
C LEU A 80 -36.59 0.29 -57.32
N THR A 81 -37.16 1.18 -58.12
CA THR A 81 -37.84 0.84 -59.39
C THR A 81 -37.33 1.73 -60.52
N ASP A 82 -37.59 1.32 -61.77
CA ASP A 82 -37.22 2.10 -62.97
C ASP A 82 -37.90 3.48 -63.05
N GLU A 83 -38.99 3.68 -62.32
CA GLU A 83 -39.72 4.96 -62.25
C GLU A 83 -39.02 5.96 -61.32
N ILE A 84 -38.16 5.50 -60.41
CA ILE A 84 -37.42 6.35 -59.47
C ILE A 84 -36.18 6.94 -60.16
N PRO A 85 -36.10 8.27 -60.35
CA PRO A 85 -34.93 8.90 -60.95
C PRO A 85 -33.69 8.68 -60.07
N MET A 86 -32.56 8.46 -60.72
CA MET A 86 -31.26 8.26 -60.05
C MET A 86 -30.92 9.47 -59.16
N GLY A 87 -30.55 9.20 -57.91
CA GLY A 87 -30.17 10.25 -56.96
C GLY A 87 -31.34 11.08 -56.44
N SER A 88 -32.55 10.50 -56.38
CA SER A 88 -33.70 11.15 -55.77
C SER A 88 -33.44 11.47 -54.29
N GLU A 89 -33.43 12.76 -53.95
CA GLU A 89 -33.22 13.24 -52.57
C GLU A 89 -34.37 12.84 -51.63
N GLU A 90 -35.59 12.69 -52.16
CA GLU A 90 -36.80 12.36 -51.40
C GLU A 90 -36.70 10.98 -50.69
N ASN A 91 -35.83 10.10 -51.20
CA ASN A 91 -35.63 8.74 -50.68
C ASN A 91 -34.25 8.54 -50.02
N GLY A 92 -33.41 9.59 -49.93
CA GLY A 92 -32.06 9.48 -49.39
C GLY A 92 -31.14 8.55 -50.19
N ASN A 93 -31.33 8.49 -51.52
CA ASN A 93 -30.57 7.59 -52.39
C ASN A 93 -29.09 7.97 -52.43
N LEU A 94 -28.21 6.99 -52.23
CA LEU A 94 -26.75 7.16 -52.33
C LEU A 94 -26.28 6.60 -53.67
N VAL A 95 -25.67 7.45 -54.50
CA VAL A 95 -25.19 7.10 -55.84
C VAL A 95 -23.67 7.14 -55.89
N TYR A 96 -23.07 6.07 -56.38
CA TYR A 96 -21.63 5.89 -56.56
C TYR A 96 -21.33 5.67 -58.05
N GLY A 97 -20.16 6.09 -58.56
CA GLY A 97 -19.82 5.88 -59.98
C GLY A 97 -20.27 6.97 -60.96
N ASN A 98 -21.08 7.94 -60.53
CA ASN A 98 -21.74 8.92 -61.41
C ASN A 98 -20.88 10.14 -61.79
N THR A 99 -19.78 10.40 -61.09
CA THR A 99 -18.83 11.49 -61.41
C THR A 99 -17.51 10.93 -61.93
N VAL A 100 -16.72 11.77 -62.63
CA VAL A 100 -15.41 11.37 -63.17
C VAL A 100 -14.45 10.91 -62.06
N GLU A 101 -14.53 11.54 -60.88
CA GLU A 101 -13.67 11.28 -59.73
C GLU A 101 -14.06 10.01 -58.96
N ASN A 102 -15.33 9.59 -59.01
CA ASN A 102 -15.87 8.43 -58.31
C ASN A 102 -16.17 7.26 -59.25
N ARG A 103 -15.57 7.18 -60.45
CA ARG A 103 -15.88 6.10 -61.40
C ARG A 103 -15.48 4.74 -60.83
N ILE A 104 -16.45 3.83 -60.81
CA ILE A 104 -16.23 2.46 -60.37
C ILE A 104 -15.76 1.66 -61.57
N LEU A 105 -14.49 1.27 -61.58
CA LEU A 105 -13.89 0.61 -62.75
C LEU A 105 -14.05 -0.90 -62.75
N LYS A 106 -14.22 -1.51 -61.58
CA LYS A 106 -14.36 -2.97 -61.40
C LYS A 106 -14.89 -3.33 -60.01
N ALA A 107 -15.38 -4.55 -59.86
CA ALA A 107 -15.60 -5.20 -58.57
C ALA A 107 -14.27 -5.67 -57.95
N PRO A 108 -14.20 -5.88 -56.61
CA PRO A 108 -15.19 -5.49 -55.61
C PRO A 108 -15.25 -3.96 -55.39
N PHE A 109 -16.40 -3.45 -54.96
CA PHE A 109 -16.57 -2.06 -54.52
C PHE A 109 -17.04 -2.02 -53.07
N LEU A 110 -16.36 -1.21 -52.24
CA LEU A 110 -16.70 -1.01 -50.84
C LEU A 110 -17.67 0.16 -50.72
N ILE A 111 -18.80 -0.07 -50.06
CA ILE A 111 -19.74 0.97 -49.65
C ILE A 111 -19.63 1.10 -48.13
N ASP A 112 -19.17 2.26 -47.66
CA ASP A 112 -18.96 2.54 -46.23
C ASP A 112 -19.97 3.55 -45.68
N ASN A 113 -19.85 3.87 -44.38
CA ASN A 113 -20.67 4.85 -43.65
C ASN A 113 -22.19 4.65 -43.81
N LEU A 114 -22.64 3.39 -43.83
CA LEU A 114 -24.07 3.06 -43.83
C LEU A 114 -24.64 3.17 -42.42
N GLU A 115 -25.96 3.25 -42.31
CA GLU A 115 -26.63 3.23 -41.02
C GLU A 115 -26.69 1.79 -40.48
N ALA A 116 -26.29 1.58 -39.22
CA ALA A 116 -26.43 0.30 -38.55
C ALA A 116 -27.92 -0.07 -38.37
N GLY A 117 -28.25 -1.35 -38.53
CA GLY A 117 -29.60 -1.90 -38.41
C GLY A 117 -30.52 -1.59 -39.59
N ALA A 118 -30.04 -0.85 -40.59
CA ALA A 118 -30.83 -0.46 -41.75
C ALA A 118 -30.81 -1.53 -42.85
N GLU A 119 -31.92 -1.60 -43.58
CA GLU A 119 -32.11 -2.41 -44.77
C GLU A 119 -31.96 -1.52 -46.02
N TYR A 120 -31.24 -2.01 -47.02
CA TYR A 120 -30.96 -1.29 -48.26
C TYR A 120 -31.25 -2.14 -49.48
N TYR A 121 -31.84 -1.50 -50.48
CA TYR A 121 -32.00 -2.00 -51.85
C TYR A 121 -30.84 -1.49 -52.69
N LEU A 122 -30.36 -2.31 -53.63
CA LEU A 122 -29.23 -1.98 -54.50
C LEU A 122 -29.57 -2.21 -55.97
N ARG A 123 -29.17 -1.27 -56.82
CA ARG A 123 -29.13 -1.45 -58.28
C ARG A 123 -27.82 -0.97 -58.88
N ILE A 124 -27.39 -1.61 -59.98
CA ILE A 124 -26.16 -1.30 -60.71
C ILE A 124 -26.44 -1.16 -62.20
N LYS A 125 -25.78 -0.20 -62.87
CA LYS A 125 -25.78 -0.09 -64.34
C LYS A 125 -24.37 0.03 -64.90
N SER A 126 -24.20 -0.49 -66.10
CA SER A 126 -22.95 -0.46 -66.86
C SER A 126 -22.93 0.72 -67.82
N VAL A 127 -21.78 1.39 -67.96
CA VAL A 127 -21.61 2.53 -68.87
C VAL A 127 -20.47 2.26 -69.84
N ALA A 128 -20.73 2.48 -71.13
CA ALA A 128 -19.73 2.39 -72.20
C ALA A 128 -20.04 3.37 -73.33
N ASN A 129 -19.02 4.00 -73.91
CA ASN A 129 -19.14 4.90 -75.07
C ASN A 129 -20.23 5.98 -74.90
N GLY A 130 -20.34 6.54 -73.70
CA GLY A 130 -21.34 7.57 -73.35
C GLY A 130 -22.78 7.08 -73.27
N LYS A 131 -23.03 5.77 -73.24
CA LYS A 131 -24.37 5.16 -73.14
C LYS A 131 -24.47 4.24 -71.92
N GLU A 132 -25.67 4.14 -71.37
CA GLU A 132 -25.96 3.39 -70.14
C GLU A 132 -26.78 2.13 -70.43
N SER A 133 -26.56 1.06 -69.67
CA SER A 133 -27.40 -0.14 -69.69
C SER A 133 -28.72 0.09 -68.95
N TYR A 134 -29.61 -0.90 -68.99
CA TYR A 134 -30.68 -0.99 -67.99
C TYR A 134 -30.09 -1.24 -66.60
N TRP A 135 -30.86 -0.91 -65.56
CA TRP A 135 -30.54 -1.27 -64.18
C TRP A 135 -30.60 -2.78 -64.00
N ALA A 136 -29.63 -3.30 -63.26
CA ALA A 136 -29.61 -4.64 -62.73
C ALA A 136 -29.85 -4.55 -61.22
N TYR A 137 -30.83 -5.28 -60.72
CA TYR A 137 -31.23 -5.23 -59.31
C TYR A 137 -30.60 -6.36 -58.51
N LEU A 138 -30.30 -6.09 -57.24
CA LEU A 138 -30.00 -7.15 -56.28
C LEU A 138 -31.30 -7.89 -55.92
N ASP A 139 -31.29 -9.22 -55.99
CA ASP A 139 -32.47 -10.07 -55.79
C ASP A 139 -33.21 -9.82 -54.46
N GLU A 140 -32.46 -9.67 -53.37
CA GLU A 140 -32.99 -9.39 -52.04
C GLU A 140 -32.27 -8.18 -51.41
N PRO A 141 -32.99 -7.32 -50.66
CA PRO A 141 -32.33 -6.23 -49.95
C PRO A 141 -31.35 -6.79 -48.91
N PHE A 142 -30.28 -6.04 -48.65
CA PHE A 142 -29.30 -6.42 -47.64
C PHE A 142 -29.50 -5.60 -46.37
N LYS A 143 -29.14 -6.18 -45.23
CA LYS A 143 -29.11 -5.48 -43.93
C LYS A 143 -27.68 -5.22 -43.51
N THR A 144 -27.43 -4.05 -42.93
CA THR A 144 -26.14 -3.74 -42.30
C THR A 144 -25.98 -4.48 -40.97
N VAL A 145 -24.85 -4.26 -40.27
CA VAL A 145 -24.67 -4.74 -38.88
C VAL A 145 -25.78 -4.19 -38.00
N THR A 146 -26.30 -4.98 -37.06
CA THR A 146 -27.38 -4.52 -36.17
C THR A 146 -26.89 -3.36 -35.30
N GLU A 147 -25.68 -3.51 -34.77
CA GLU A 147 -24.94 -2.51 -34.01
C GLU A 147 -23.48 -2.59 -34.46
N GLU A 148 -22.76 -1.48 -34.39
CA GLU A 148 -21.34 -1.46 -34.68
C GLU A 148 -20.53 -1.77 -33.43
N ASP A 149 -19.39 -2.43 -33.64
CA ASP A 149 -18.44 -2.78 -32.59
C ASP A 149 -17.02 -2.49 -33.07
N VAL A 150 -16.72 -1.19 -33.24
CA VAL A 150 -15.46 -0.74 -33.84
C VAL A 150 -14.28 -0.76 -32.87
N LEU A 151 -14.52 -0.81 -31.56
CA LEU A 151 -13.46 -0.83 -30.55
C LEU A 151 -12.86 -2.23 -30.43
N ASN A 152 -11.54 -2.29 -30.34
CA ASN A 152 -10.84 -3.51 -29.98
C ASN A 152 -10.73 -3.63 -28.46
N VAL A 153 -10.73 -4.87 -27.98
CA VAL A 153 -10.42 -5.19 -26.58
C VAL A 153 -8.96 -4.83 -26.30
N PRO A 154 -8.65 -3.96 -25.31
CA PRO A 154 -7.27 -3.61 -24.96
C PRO A 154 -6.48 -4.84 -24.49
N ALA A 155 -5.24 -4.96 -24.95
CA ALA A 155 -4.27 -5.92 -24.45
C ALA A 155 -3.57 -5.43 -23.18
N GLU A 156 -2.72 -6.24 -22.57
CA GLU A 156 -1.97 -5.88 -21.35
C GLU A 156 -1.06 -4.65 -21.56
N GLU A 157 -0.45 -4.53 -22.74
CA GLU A 157 0.39 -3.38 -23.11
C GLU A 157 -0.42 -2.08 -23.30
N ASP A 158 -1.72 -2.20 -23.54
CA ASP A 158 -2.66 -1.09 -23.65
C ASP A 158 -3.15 -0.60 -22.28
N LEU A 159 -2.89 -1.39 -21.22
CA LEU A 159 -3.29 -1.11 -19.85
C LEU A 159 -2.05 -1.15 -18.93
N PRO A 160 -1.12 -0.19 -19.06
CA PRO A 160 0.07 -0.18 -18.23
C PRO A 160 -0.31 -0.11 -16.75
N VAL A 161 0.26 -1.02 -15.95
CA VAL A 161 -0.04 -1.13 -14.52
C VAL A 161 0.21 0.20 -13.81
N ALA A 162 -0.77 0.62 -13.00
CA ALA A 162 -0.72 1.79 -12.13
C ALA A 162 -0.49 3.14 -12.81
N SER A 163 -0.69 3.20 -14.12
CA SER A 163 -0.49 4.42 -14.92
C SER A 163 -1.72 5.31 -15.05
N GLY A 164 -2.88 4.84 -14.60
CA GLY A 164 -4.15 5.57 -14.75
C GLY A 164 -4.53 5.85 -16.21
N LYS A 165 -4.08 5.02 -17.16
CA LYS A 165 -4.39 5.19 -18.58
C LYS A 165 -4.69 3.89 -19.31
N VAL A 166 -5.36 4.02 -20.45
CA VAL A 166 -5.69 2.93 -21.37
C VAL A 166 -5.51 3.38 -22.82
N ARG A 167 -4.95 2.50 -23.67
CA ARG A 167 -4.93 2.70 -25.12
C ARG A 167 -6.13 1.99 -25.75
N MET A 168 -6.98 2.76 -26.42
CA MET A 168 -8.09 2.23 -27.21
C MET A 168 -7.68 2.21 -28.68
N SER A 169 -8.03 1.15 -29.41
CA SER A 169 -7.76 1.02 -30.84
C SER A 169 -9.01 0.60 -31.63
N TRP A 170 -9.06 0.99 -32.90
CA TRP A 170 -10.10 0.71 -33.88
C TRP A 170 -9.52 0.68 -35.29
N GLU A 171 -10.33 0.41 -36.31
CA GLU A 171 -9.87 0.46 -37.71
C GLU A 171 -9.53 1.91 -38.14
N ALA A 172 -8.29 2.13 -38.56
CA ALA A 172 -7.79 3.44 -38.97
C ALA A 172 -8.60 4.03 -40.15
N GLY A 173 -8.89 5.33 -40.10
CA GLY A 173 -9.62 6.04 -41.15
C GLY A 173 -11.16 5.97 -41.04
N LEU A 174 -11.71 5.29 -40.02
CA LEU A 174 -13.13 5.39 -39.71
C LEU A 174 -13.50 6.79 -39.19
N THR A 175 -14.67 7.28 -39.59
CA THR A 175 -15.20 8.57 -39.11
C THR A 175 -15.64 8.46 -37.65
N VAL A 176 -14.86 9.03 -36.73
CA VAL A 176 -15.12 9.05 -35.27
C VAL A 176 -14.86 10.45 -34.72
N THR A 177 -15.58 10.85 -33.67
CA THR A 177 -15.58 12.23 -33.16
C THR A 177 -15.12 12.35 -31.71
N HIS A 178 -15.59 11.47 -30.82
CA HIS A 178 -15.28 11.53 -29.39
C HIS A 178 -15.46 10.17 -28.70
N PHE A 179 -14.86 10.07 -27.52
CA PHE A 179 -15.13 9.03 -26.52
C PHE A 179 -16.05 9.55 -25.43
N GLU A 180 -16.93 8.68 -24.95
CA GLU A 180 -17.63 8.83 -23.67
C GLU A 180 -17.08 7.80 -22.68
N ILE A 181 -16.64 8.25 -21.51
CA ILE A 181 -15.99 7.42 -20.50
C ILE A 181 -16.84 7.43 -19.23
N VAL A 182 -17.38 6.27 -18.86
CA VAL A 182 -18.29 6.11 -17.73
C VAL A 182 -17.71 5.12 -16.73
N GLY A 183 -17.37 5.59 -15.53
CA GLY A 183 -16.77 4.74 -14.49
C GLY A 183 -16.12 5.61 -13.42
N GLY A 184 -16.36 5.32 -12.15
CA GLY A 184 -15.93 6.19 -11.05
C GLY A 184 -16.91 7.32 -10.72
N ALA A 185 -17.04 8.34 -11.57
CA ALA A 185 -17.84 9.55 -11.30
C ALA A 185 -18.72 10.00 -12.50
N ALA A 186 -18.88 11.31 -12.74
CA ALA A 186 -19.66 11.83 -13.85
C ALA A 186 -19.04 11.41 -15.21
N PRO A 187 -19.85 11.16 -16.25
CA PRO A 187 -19.36 10.84 -17.58
C PRO A 187 -18.38 11.90 -18.10
N ILE A 188 -17.27 11.45 -18.68
CA ILE A 188 -16.25 12.31 -19.28
C ILE A 188 -16.34 12.16 -20.79
N GLU A 189 -16.54 13.27 -21.50
CA GLU A 189 -16.44 13.32 -22.96
C GLU A 189 -15.04 13.79 -23.36
N ARG A 190 -14.39 13.04 -24.26
CA ARG A 190 -13.05 13.36 -24.78
C ARG A 190 -13.05 13.31 -26.31
N ALA A 191 -12.81 14.46 -26.94
CA ALA A 191 -12.68 14.55 -28.39
C ALA A 191 -11.54 13.68 -28.96
N ILE A 192 -11.75 13.14 -30.15
CA ILE A 192 -10.73 12.43 -30.93
C ILE A 192 -10.12 13.40 -31.93
N THR A 193 -8.79 13.49 -31.94
CA THR A 193 -8.05 14.36 -32.87
C THR A 193 -7.99 13.74 -34.27
N ALA A 194 -7.69 14.56 -35.29
CA ALA A 194 -7.56 14.08 -36.66
C ALA A 194 -6.40 13.07 -36.81
N GLU A 195 -5.34 13.25 -36.03
CA GLU A 195 -4.20 12.35 -35.97
C GLU A 195 -4.56 10.99 -35.36
N GLU A 196 -5.31 10.98 -34.25
CA GLU A 196 -5.80 9.75 -33.61
C GLU A 196 -6.80 9.00 -34.53
N ALA A 197 -7.71 9.72 -35.18
CA ALA A 197 -8.65 9.14 -36.15
C ALA A 197 -7.94 8.50 -37.35
N ALA A 198 -6.86 9.13 -37.84
CA ALA A 198 -6.03 8.60 -38.92
C ALA A 198 -5.18 7.40 -38.47
N ALA A 199 -4.72 7.37 -37.22
CA ALA A 199 -3.95 6.26 -36.66
C ALA A 199 -4.83 5.06 -36.27
N GLY A 200 -6.08 5.29 -35.89
CA GLY A 200 -6.96 4.25 -35.35
C GLY A 200 -6.65 3.89 -33.89
N GLU A 201 -6.00 4.78 -33.14
CA GLU A 201 -5.69 4.56 -31.72
C GLU A 201 -5.62 5.87 -30.93
N ALA A 202 -5.93 5.81 -29.63
CA ALA A 202 -5.85 6.94 -28.71
C ALA A 202 -5.57 6.49 -27.26
N TRP A 203 -4.75 7.26 -26.54
CA TRP A 203 -4.48 7.07 -25.10
C TRP A 203 -5.43 7.89 -24.26
N ILE A 204 -6.28 7.25 -23.45
CA ILE A 204 -7.13 7.90 -22.44
C ILE A 204 -6.38 7.89 -21.10
N GLU A 205 -6.11 9.07 -20.55
CA GLU A 205 -5.30 9.27 -19.34
C GLU A 205 -6.12 9.91 -18.21
N GLY A 206 -5.60 9.90 -16.98
CA GLY A 206 -6.27 10.49 -15.81
C GLY A 206 -7.39 9.62 -15.22
N LEU A 207 -7.39 8.33 -15.52
CA LEU A 207 -8.34 7.37 -14.97
C LEU A 207 -7.91 6.91 -13.58
N LYS A 208 -8.89 6.60 -12.73
CA LYS A 208 -8.65 6.01 -11.41
C LYS A 208 -8.17 4.57 -11.57
N ILE A 209 -7.08 4.21 -10.90
CA ILE A 209 -6.62 2.82 -10.82
C ILE A 209 -7.61 1.97 -10.00
N PHE A 210 -7.58 0.65 -10.16
CA PHE A 210 -8.51 -0.31 -9.54
C PHE A 210 -10.00 -0.05 -9.83
N THR A 211 -10.31 0.71 -10.89
CA THR A 211 -11.67 1.14 -11.23
C THR A 211 -12.08 0.60 -12.60
N ALA A 212 -13.33 0.14 -12.70
CA ALA A 212 -13.93 -0.28 -13.95
C ALA A 212 -14.54 0.92 -14.69
N TYR A 213 -14.34 0.97 -15.99
CA TYR A 213 -14.85 1.98 -16.91
C TYR A 213 -15.50 1.32 -18.12
N THR A 214 -16.61 1.89 -18.58
CA THR A 214 -17.20 1.65 -19.90
C THR A 214 -16.78 2.80 -20.80
N ILE A 215 -16.06 2.49 -21.88
CA ILE A 215 -15.57 3.47 -22.85
C ILE A 215 -16.31 3.25 -24.16
N SER A 216 -17.06 4.26 -24.60
CA SER A 216 -17.86 4.24 -25.81
C SER A 216 -17.27 5.20 -26.85
N ILE A 217 -17.28 4.84 -28.13
CA ILE A 217 -16.79 5.69 -29.23
C ILE A 217 -17.95 6.09 -30.15
N TYR A 218 -17.98 7.35 -30.54
CA TYR A 218 -19.08 7.95 -31.29
C TYR A 218 -18.63 8.58 -32.61
N ASN A 219 -19.58 8.69 -33.53
CA ASN A 219 -19.55 9.61 -34.67
C ASN A 219 -20.72 10.58 -34.54
N ASN A 220 -20.46 11.80 -34.07
CA ASN A 220 -21.47 12.75 -33.62
C ASN A 220 -22.39 12.10 -32.57
N GLU A 221 -23.65 11.81 -32.92
CA GLU A 221 -24.63 11.21 -32.01
C GLU A 221 -24.72 9.67 -32.14
N THR A 222 -24.06 9.08 -33.14
CA THR A 222 -24.15 7.65 -33.43
C THR A 222 -23.09 6.87 -32.65
N LEU A 223 -23.52 5.94 -31.79
CA LEU A 223 -22.64 5.00 -31.10
C LEU A 223 -22.04 4.01 -32.11
N ARG A 224 -20.71 3.90 -32.13
CA ARG A 224 -19.96 3.03 -33.05
C ARG A 224 -19.36 1.80 -32.36
N GLY A 225 -19.29 1.78 -31.03
CA GLY A 225 -18.77 0.66 -30.25
C GLY A 225 -18.56 1.02 -28.78
N SER A 226 -18.44 0.02 -27.92
CA SER A 226 -18.25 0.19 -26.49
C SER A 226 -17.42 -0.94 -25.88
N GLN A 227 -16.58 -0.62 -24.91
CA GLN A 227 -15.70 -1.58 -24.24
C GLN A 227 -15.65 -1.34 -22.74
N GLU A 228 -15.81 -2.40 -21.95
CA GLU A 228 -15.51 -2.38 -20.52
C GLU A 228 -14.04 -2.67 -20.27
N VAL A 229 -13.39 -1.83 -19.45
CA VAL A 229 -11.99 -1.94 -19.06
C VAL A 229 -11.86 -1.76 -17.56
N VAL A 230 -10.96 -2.52 -16.94
CA VAL A 230 -10.58 -2.31 -15.52
C VAL A 230 -9.16 -1.77 -15.52
N VAL A 231 -8.99 -0.54 -15.04
CA VAL A 231 -7.67 0.09 -15.00
C VAL A 231 -6.84 -0.59 -13.91
N PRO A 232 -5.72 -1.25 -14.25
CA PRO A 232 -4.92 -1.97 -13.28
C PRO A 232 -4.26 -1.00 -12.31
N GLY A 233 -4.35 -1.31 -11.02
CA GLY A 233 -3.60 -0.62 -9.97
C GLY A 233 -2.48 -1.48 -9.41
N LEU A 234 -1.62 -0.85 -8.61
CA LEU A 234 -0.57 -1.51 -7.84
C LEU A 234 -0.54 -0.88 -6.44
N GLU A 235 -0.63 -1.70 -5.41
CA GLU A 235 -0.29 -1.24 -4.05
C GLU A 235 1.24 -1.24 -3.92
N ILE A 236 1.81 -0.07 -3.61
CA ILE A 236 3.24 0.12 -3.47
C ILE A 236 3.68 0.01 -2.01
N GLU A 237 4.95 -0.34 -1.82
CA GLU A 237 5.57 -0.31 -0.51
C GLU A 237 5.63 1.12 0.03
N SER A 238 5.37 1.27 1.33
CA SER A 238 5.47 2.56 2.01
C SER A 238 5.95 2.38 3.44
N THR A 239 6.58 3.42 3.97
CA THR A 239 7.17 3.42 5.31
C THR A 239 6.87 4.72 6.03
N VAL A 240 6.84 4.65 7.37
CA VAL A 240 6.78 5.81 8.23
C VAL A 240 8.00 5.82 9.13
N ASP A 241 8.75 6.92 9.08
CA ASP A 241 9.93 7.16 9.90
C ASP A 241 9.86 8.56 10.55
N GLU A 242 10.94 8.93 11.25
CA GLU A 242 11.08 10.23 11.93
C GLU A 242 9.88 10.62 12.82
N ILE A 243 9.23 9.63 13.42
CA ILE A 243 8.02 9.83 14.21
C ILE A 243 8.35 10.66 15.45
N THR A 244 7.60 11.74 15.65
CA THR A 244 7.60 12.59 16.84
C THR A 244 6.26 12.48 17.56
N ALA A 245 6.02 13.33 18.57
CA ALA A 245 4.73 13.40 19.25
C ALA A 245 3.64 14.01 18.36
N ASN A 246 4.00 14.84 17.39
CA ASN A 246 3.05 15.64 16.62
C ASN A 246 3.29 15.62 15.10
N THR A 247 4.35 14.96 14.66
CA THR A 247 4.70 14.80 13.25
C THR A 247 5.18 13.39 12.95
N ALA A 248 5.09 12.98 11.70
CA ALA A 248 5.75 11.79 11.18
C ALA A 248 6.11 12.00 9.71
N ARG A 249 7.17 11.34 9.24
CA ARG A 249 7.55 11.35 7.84
C ARG A 249 7.01 10.09 7.17
N PHE A 250 6.15 10.26 6.18
CA PHE A 250 5.64 9.17 5.36
C PHE A 250 6.37 9.17 4.02
N SER A 251 6.82 8.00 3.56
CA SER A 251 7.51 7.85 2.28
C SER A 251 7.04 6.59 1.56
N TRP A 252 7.15 6.60 0.24
CA TRP A 252 6.63 5.55 -0.64
C TRP A 252 7.60 5.23 -1.78
N ASP A 253 7.44 4.05 -2.36
CA ASP A 253 8.21 3.62 -3.52
C ASP A 253 7.82 4.39 -4.80
N ASN A 254 8.74 4.51 -5.76
CA ASN A 254 8.55 5.33 -6.96
C ASN A 254 7.91 4.60 -8.16
N THR A 255 7.39 3.39 -7.96
CA THR A 255 6.72 2.62 -9.03
C THR A 255 5.35 3.17 -9.41
N VAL A 256 4.71 3.95 -8.53
CA VAL A 256 3.41 4.57 -8.75
C VAL A 256 3.48 6.03 -8.33
N ASP A 257 2.95 6.92 -9.17
CA ASP A 257 2.82 8.33 -8.86
C ASP A 257 1.86 8.51 -7.66
N VAL A 258 2.18 9.41 -6.73
CA VAL A 258 1.31 9.73 -5.59
C VAL A 258 1.07 11.22 -5.59
N ASP A 259 -0.20 11.63 -5.51
CA ASP A 259 -0.60 13.04 -5.59
C ASP A 259 -1.29 13.57 -4.32
N GLN A 260 -1.84 12.68 -3.50
CA GLN A 260 -2.62 13.04 -2.31
C GLN A 260 -2.42 12.03 -1.19
N TYR A 261 -2.71 12.44 0.05
CA TYR A 261 -2.72 11.55 1.20
C TYR A 261 -3.81 11.89 2.22
N ILE A 262 -4.23 10.89 3.00
CA ILE A 262 -5.06 11.03 4.20
C ILE A 262 -4.33 10.38 5.36
N CYS A 263 -4.16 11.11 6.47
CA CYS A 263 -3.68 10.54 7.74
C CYS A 263 -4.78 10.68 8.79
N GLN A 264 -5.24 9.55 9.33
CA GLN A 264 -6.33 9.53 10.32
C GLN A 264 -6.07 8.49 11.42
N PRO A 265 -6.67 8.63 12.62
CA PRO A 265 -6.53 7.63 13.66
C PRO A 265 -6.92 6.24 13.13
N SER A 266 -6.17 5.19 13.47
CA SER A 266 -6.40 3.83 12.93
C SER A 266 -7.75 3.23 13.33
N SER A 267 -8.42 3.80 14.31
CA SER A 267 -9.80 3.45 14.67
C SER A 267 -10.85 3.97 13.68
N ALA A 268 -10.49 4.91 12.80
CA ALA A 268 -11.36 5.44 11.76
C ALA A 268 -11.53 4.40 10.62
N PRO A 269 -12.68 4.38 9.93
CA PRO A 269 -12.88 3.49 8.79
C PRO A 269 -11.91 3.84 7.66
N THR A 270 -11.47 2.85 6.90
CA THR A 270 -10.66 3.08 5.69
C THR A 270 -11.41 4.03 4.75
N PRO A 271 -10.76 5.07 4.18
CA PRO A 271 -11.41 5.97 3.24
C PRO A 271 -11.86 5.22 1.99
N ASP A 272 -13.06 5.52 1.50
CA ASP A 272 -13.57 4.95 0.25
C ASP A 272 -12.91 5.61 -0.99
N ASP A 273 -12.49 6.87 -0.86
CA ASP A 273 -11.82 7.68 -1.88
C ASP A 273 -10.94 8.79 -1.25
N ALA A 274 -10.40 9.68 -2.08
CA ALA A 274 -9.58 10.81 -1.65
C ALA A 274 -10.39 12.04 -1.16
N THR A 275 -11.67 11.88 -0.81
CA THR A 275 -12.46 12.98 -0.25
C THR A 275 -11.84 13.47 1.06
N GLY A 276 -11.44 14.74 1.09
CA GLY A 276 -10.77 15.34 2.25
C GLY A 276 -9.26 15.06 2.31
N ALA A 277 -8.67 14.48 1.26
CA ALA A 277 -7.24 14.28 1.16
C ALA A 277 -6.47 15.60 1.05
N VAL A 278 -5.26 15.60 1.60
CA VAL A 278 -4.28 16.68 1.45
C VAL A 278 -3.53 16.46 0.15
N SER A 279 -3.49 17.48 -0.70
CA SER A 279 -2.71 17.44 -1.95
C SER A 279 -1.23 17.65 -1.68
N LEU A 280 -0.39 16.81 -2.28
CA LEU A 280 1.06 16.90 -2.20
C LEU A 280 1.57 18.06 -3.06
N SER A 281 2.60 18.73 -2.58
CA SER A 281 3.37 19.70 -3.35
C SER A 281 4.29 19.01 -4.36
N VAL A 282 4.70 19.74 -5.40
CA VAL A 282 5.63 19.23 -6.43
C VAL A 282 6.94 18.72 -5.82
N SER A 283 7.43 19.34 -4.74
CA SER A 283 8.62 18.86 -4.03
C SER A 283 8.38 17.52 -3.34
N GLU A 284 7.25 17.35 -2.65
CA GLU A 284 6.93 16.11 -1.92
C GLU A 284 6.73 14.93 -2.88
N VAL A 285 6.10 15.17 -4.03
CA VAL A 285 5.97 14.16 -5.10
C VAL A 285 7.35 13.73 -5.61
N ASN A 286 8.24 14.68 -5.91
CA ASN A 286 9.59 14.37 -6.39
C ASN A 286 10.47 13.68 -5.34
N GLU A 287 10.31 14.03 -4.05
CA GLU A 287 11.03 13.42 -2.94
C GLU A 287 10.46 12.05 -2.51
N HIS A 288 9.27 11.70 -3.01
CA HIS A 288 8.52 10.50 -2.62
C HIS A 288 8.28 10.43 -1.10
N ALA A 289 8.06 11.59 -0.49
CA ALA A 289 7.87 11.72 0.96
C ALA A 289 7.11 12.99 1.36
N VAL A 290 6.44 12.94 2.51
CA VAL A 290 5.74 14.07 3.13
C VAL A 290 5.90 14.05 4.65
N ILE A 291 6.02 15.23 5.26
CA ILE A 291 5.94 15.40 6.71
C ILE A 291 4.49 15.68 7.10
N ILE A 292 3.88 14.75 7.82
CA ILE A 292 2.50 14.86 8.29
C ILE A 292 2.51 15.65 9.60
N PRO A 293 1.84 16.83 9.67
CA PRO A 293 1.81 17.65 10.87
C PRO A 293 0.56 17.39 11.73
N ASN A 294 0.49 18.09 12.87
CA ASN A 294 -0.69 18.21 13.72
C ASN A 294 -1.28 16.88 14.21
N LEU A 295 -0.41 15.90 14.47
CA LEU A 295 -0.81 14.63 15.03
C LEU A 295 -0.98 14.75 16.55
N GLU A 296 -1.90 13.99 17.11
CA GLU A 296 -2.04 13.85 18.55
C GLU A 296 -0.97 12.89 19.10
N PRO A 297 -0.35 13.18 20.25
CA PRO A 297 0.64 12.29 20.85
C PRO A 297 0.07 10.94 21.28
N SER A 298 0.93 9.92 21.38
CA SER A 298 0.57 8.56 21.82
C SER A 298 -0.64 7.95 21.11
N THR A 299 -0.85 8.29 19.83
CA THR A 299 -2.03 7.91 19.05
C THR A 299 -1.60 7.10 17.83
N GLU A 300 -2.31 6.00 17.56
CA GLU A 300 -2.09 5.17 16.38
C GLU A 300 -2.83 5.77 15.18
N TYR A 301 -2.11 5.99 14.08
CA TYR A 301 -2.59 6.54 12.83
C TYR A 301 -2.36 5.56 11.69
N THR A 302 -3.23 5.61 10.68
CA THR A 302 -2.99 4.99 9.37
C THR A 302 -3.00 6.09 8.32
N VAL A 303 -1.93 6.10 7.51
CA VAL A 303 -1.81 6.93 6.32
C VAL A 303 -2.22 6.14 5.11
N TYR A 304 -3.00 6.77 4.23
CA TYR A 304 -3.38 6.29 2.93
C TYR A 304 -2.84 7.27 1.89
N ALA A 305 -2.09 6.76 0.93
CA ALA A 305 -1.61 7.52 -0.22
C ALA A 305 -2.51 7.24 -1.42
N PHE A 306 -2.73 8.25 -2.24
CA PHE A 306 -3.63 8.18 -3.39
C PHE A 306 -2.92 8.58 -4.68
N TYR A 307 -3.39 7.98 -5.76
CA TYR A 307 -3.11 8.39 -7.13
C TYR A 307 -4.42 8.57 -7.88
N ASN A 308 -4.68 9.76 -8.43
CA ASN A 308 -5.94 10.10 -9.09
C ASN A 308 -7.17 9.71 -8.26
N GLY A 309 -7.06 9.79 -6.93
CA GLY A 309 -8.16 9.50 -6.01
C GLY A 309 -8.43 8.02 -5.68
N ALA A 310 -7.54 7.10 -6.06
CA ALA A 310 -7.56 5.70 -5.63
C ALA A 310 -6.38 5.38 -4.70
N ILE A 311 -6.60 4.56 -3.67
CA ILE A 311 -5.57 4.19 -2.70
C ILE A 311 -4.49 3.35 -3.41
N CYS A 312 -3.23 3.77 -3.30
CA CYS A 312 -2.08 3.07 -3.85
C CYS A 312 -1.04 2.69 -2.78
N ALA A 313 -1.09 3.28 -1.58
CA ALA A 313 -0.21 2.88 -0.49
C ALA A 313 -0.88 3.08 0.86
N ARG A 314 -0.43 2.34 1.88
CA ARG A 314 -0.85 2.56 3.26
C ARG A 314 0.22 2.13 4.27
N ALA A 315 0.30 2.85 5.37
CA ALA A 315 1.16 2.52 6.49
C ALA A 315 0.52 2.91 7.82
N THR A 316 0.72 2.08 8.85
CA THR A 316 0.25 2.33 10.21
C THR A 316 1.43 2.65 11.12
N PHE A 317 1.28 3.64 11.99
CA PHE A 317 2.30 4.06 12.95
C PHE A 317 1.68 4.65 14.21
N THR A 318 2.45 4.73 15.28
CA THR A 318 2.01 5.35 16.55
C THR A 318 2.91 6.53 16.88
N THR A 319 2.31 7.70 17.11
CA THR A 319 3.06 8.90 17.52
C THR A 319 3.72 8.70 18.88
N LYS A 320 4.85 9.40 19.10
CA LYS A 320 5.55 9.35 20.38
C LYS A 320 4.74 10.05 21.48
N LYS A 321 5.12 9.80 22.74
CA LYS A 321 4.56 10.51 23.89
C LYS A 321 4.85 12.01 23.77
N GLY A 322 3.85 12.83 24.09
CA GLY A 322 3.94 14.28 24.11
C GLY A 322 4.18 14.84 25.50
N LYS A 323 4.70 16.07 25.58
CA LYS A 323 4.95 16.76 26.85
C LYS A 323 3.66 16.93 27.65
N PRO A 324 3.73 16.86 28.99
CA PRO A 324 2.58 17.17 29.81
C PRO A 324 2.19 18.65 29.70
N VAL A 325 0.90 18.93 29.58
CA VAL A 325 0.36 20.30 29.46
C VAL A 325 0.01 20.86 30.84
N GLY A 326 0.19 22.16 31.05
CA GLY A 326 -0.15 22.85 32.31
C GLY A 326 0.87 22.70 33.43
N TYR A 327 2.12 22.36 33.08
CA TYR A 327 3.25 22.26 34.01
C TYR A 327 4.08 23.54 33.97
N THR A 328 4.69 23.92 35.10
CA THR A 328 5.72 24.96 35.14
C THR A 328 6.99 24.39 34.51
N GLU A 329 7.39 24.92 33.35
CA GLU A 329 8.52 24.42 32.58
C GLU A 329 9.84 25.11 32.94
N TYR A 330 10.87 24.30 33.18
CA TYR A 330 12.26 24.72 33.34
C TYR A 330 13.07 24.16 32.16
N ASN A 331 13.75 25.05 31.43
CA ASN A 331 14.61 24.69 30.30
C ASN A 331 16.03 24.43 30.81
N GLY A 332 16.36 23.16 31.06
CA GLY A 332 17.63 22.72 31.62
C GLY A 332 17.62 22.60 33.15
N VAL A 333 18.62 21.86 33.67
CA VAL A 333 18.74 21.59 35.11
C VAL A 333 19.26 22.81 35.88
N GLU A 334 19.99 23.72 35.25
CA GLU A 334 20.55 24.91 35.89
C GLU A 334 19.44 25.85 36.38
N ALA A 335 18.41 26.08 35.53
CA ALA A 335 17.24 26.87 35.89
C ALA A 335 16.45 26.21 37.03
N LEU A 336 16.30 24.89 36.98
CA LEU A 336 15.65 24.12 38.03
C LEU A 336 16.42 24.21 39.36
N ILE A 337 17.75 24.06 39.34
CA ILE A 337 18.61 24.10 40.53
C ILE A 337 18.56 25.48 41.19
N ALA A 338 18.54 26.55 40.39
CA ALA A 338 18.46 27.92 40.89
C ALA A 338 17.16 28.20 41.68
N ASP A 339 16.06 27.52 41.33
CA ASP A 339 14.76 27.67 41.98
C ASP A 339 14.37 26.48 42.86
N TRP A 340 15.30 25.55 43.09
CA TRP A 340 15.01 24.23 43.68
C TRP A 340 14.23 24.30 44.99
N ASP A 341 14.57 25.23 45.86
CA ASP A 341 13.99 25.31 47.20
C ASP A 341 12.60 25.99 47.21
N ASN A 342 12.17 26.60 46.08
CA ASN A 342 10.87 27.24 45.92
C ASN A 342 9.91 26.46 45.00
N LEU A 343 10.34 25.31 44.45
CA LEU A 343 9.51 24.53 43.53
C LEU A 343 8.17 24.14 44.19
N SER A 344 7.08 24.29 43.44
CA SER A 344 5.74 23.90 43.91
C SER A 344 4.83 23.50 42.74
N GLY A 345 3.88 22.61 43.01
CA GLY A 345 2.93 22.13 42.01
C GLY A 345 3.56 21.17 40.99
N ASN A 346 3.17 21.32 39.72
CA ASN A 346 3.56 20.44 38.62
C ASN A 346 4.77 21.03 37.87
N ILE A 347 5.89 20.28 37.85
CA ILE A 347 7.17 20.73 37.32
C ILE A 347 7.55 19.90 36.09
N LEU A 348 7.85 20.55 34.98
CA LEU A 348 8.44 19.95 33.78
C LEU A 348 9.86 20.47 33.62
N VAL A 349 10.81 19.57 33.41
CA VAL A 349 12.22 19.89 33.18
C VAL A 349 12.59 19.38 31.80
N THR A 350 12.82 20.29 30.87
CA THR A 350 13.22 19.98 29.50
C THR A 350 14.75 19.91 29.42
N ILE A 351 15.28 18.78 29.00
CA ILE A 351 16.72 18.47 28.95
C ILE A 351 17.07 18.26 27.48
N SER A 352 17.81 19.18 26.87
CA SER A 352 18.22 19.12 25.46
C SER A 352 19.71 18.82 25.24
N ALA A 353 20.46 18.73 26.32
CA ALA A 353 21.89 18.41 26.33
C ALA A 353 22.23 17.69 27.65
N ASP A 354 23.43 17.11 27.70
CA ASP A 354 23.94 16.44 28.90
C ASP A 354 23.88 17.34 30.14
N ALA A 355 23.32 16.79 31.23
CA ALA A 355 22.98 17.52 32.44
C ALA A 355 23.35 16.73 33.70
N ASP A 356 23.67 17.45 34.78
CA ASP A 356 23.98 16.89 36.09
C ASP A 356 23.09 17.50 37.19
N LEU A 357 22.25 16.66 37.79
CA LEU A 357 21.37 16.98 38.91
C LEU A 357 21.79 16.22 40.19
N SER A 358 22.97 15.61 40.22
CA SER A 358 23.42 14.78 41.34
C SER A 358 23.64 15.56 42.65
N ASN A 359 23.71 16.89 42.59
CA ASN A 359 23.82 17.79 43.74
C ASN A 359 22.47 18.14 44.40
N LYS A 360 21.34 17.84 43.75
CA LYS A 360 19.98 18.12 44.25
C LYS A 360 19.14 16.85 44.22
N SER A 361 19.00 16.22 45.38
CA SER A 361 18.30 14.93 45.52
C SER A 361 17.00 14.99 46.33
N GLU A 362 16.68 16.11 46.96
CA GLU A 362 15.53 16.27 47.86
C GLU A 362 14.47 17.17 47.25
N ILE A 363 13.48 16.58 46.58
CA ILE A 363 12.36 17.30 45.96
C ILE A 363 11.52 17.97 47.08
N PRO A 364 11.23 19.28 46.98
CA PRO A 364 10.42 19.98 47.99
C PRO A 364 9.03 19.37 48.17
N ALA A 365 8.52 19.41 49.40
CA ALA A 365 7.21 18.85 49.75
C ALA A 365 6.02 19.53 49.03
N ALA A 366 6.21 20.72 48.46
CA ALA A 366 5.19 21.45 47.73
C ALA A 366 5.04 20.98 46.26
N VAL A 367 5.97 20.16 45.74
CA VAL A 367 5.90 19.60 44.39
C VAL A 367 4.97 18.39 44.38
N THR A 368 3.98 18.42 43.48
CA THR A 368 2.99 17.35 43.30
C THR A 368 3.38 16.38 42.19
N ASN A 369 3.96 16.89 41.10
CA ASN A 369 4.46 16.09 39.98
C ASN A 369 5.77 16.68 39.46
N ILE A 370 6.74 15.84 39.12
CA ILE A 370 7.97 16.26 38.43
C ILE A 370 8.27 15.35 37.25
N VAL A 371 8.57 15.95 36.09
CA VAL A 371 8.83 15.25 34.84
C VAL A 371 10.17 15.72 34.27
N PHE A 372 11.09 14.79 34.04
CA PHE A 372 12.35 15.02 33.35
C PHE A 372 12.22 14.52 31.90
N TRP A 373 12.27 15.45 30.95
CA TRP A 373 11.96 15.22 29.56
C TRP A 373 13.19 15.44 28.66
N GLY A 374 13.72 14.36 28.07
CA GLY A 374 14.79 14.44 27.09
C GLY A 374 14.30 14.87 25.71
N GLU A 375 14.93 15.89 25.13
CA GLU A 375 14.66 16.39 23.78
C GLU A 375 15.55 15.73 22.72
N GLY A 376 15.03 15.69 21.49
CA GLY A 376 15.78 15.25 20.32
C GLY A 376 15.73 13.73 20.06
N ALA A 377 16.30 13.35 18.91
CA ALA A 377 16.34 11.96 18.46
C ALA A 377 17.33 11.10 19.26
N THR A 378 18.37 11.72 19.81
CA THR A 378 19.35 11.09 20.71
C THR A 378 19.03 11.44 22.15
N GLN A 379 18.99 10.45 23.04
CA GLN A 379 18.75 10.65 24.47
C GLN A 379 19.85 11.54 25.08
N PRO A 380 19.53 12.72 25.64
CA PRO A 380 20.50 13.49 26.41
C PRO A 380 20.82 12.79 27.73
N LYS A 381 22.06 12.94 28.18
CA LYS A 381 22.52 12.33 29.43
C LYS A 381 21.98 13.09 30.63
N LEU A 382 21.49 12.40 31.65
CA LEU A 382 21.14 12.99 32.93
C LEU A 382 21.79 12.20 34.08
N ALA A 383 22.64 12.85 34.85
CA ALA A 383 23.11 12.30 36.10
C ALA A 383 22.18 12.69 37.25
N VAL A 384 21.62 11.68 37.94
CA VAL A 384 20.89 11.87 39.20
C VAL A 384 21.50 11.02 40.30
N LYS A 385 21.22 11.38 41.56
CA LYS A 385 21.72 10.66 42.73
C LYS A 385 20.66 10.55 43.80
N ASN A 386 20.23 9.32 44.12
CA ASN A 386 19.36 9.01 45.25
C ASN A 386 18.17 9.97 45.39
N MET A 387 17.48 10.24 44.28
CA MET A 387 16.36 11.18 44.30
C MET A 387 15.29 10.74 45.31
N GLN A 388 14.83 11.69 46.11
CA GLN A 388 13.87 11.51 47.19
C GLN A 388 12.97 12.74 47.31
N THR A 389 11.90 12.63 48.10
CA THR A 389 10.97 13.72 48.36
C THR A 389 10.89 14.04 49.85
N LEU A 390 10.66 15.31 50.17
CA LEU A 390 10.44 15.78 51.54
C LEU A 390 8.98 15.62 51.99
N GLY A 391 8.05 15.33 51.06
CA GLY A 391 6.61 15.19 51.32
C GLY A 391 5.98 14.05 50.52
N ALA A 392 4.66 14.13 50.34
CA ALA A 392 3.95 13.26 49.41
C ALA A 392 4.05 13.83 48.00
N ILE A 393 4.40 13.00 47.02
CA ILE A 393 4.42 13.34 45.59
C ILE A 393 3.63 12.31 44.80
N ASP A 394 2.84 12.77 43.83
CA ASP A 394 2.00 11.91 43.01
C ASP A 394 2.80 11.22 41.91
N LYS A 395 3.73 11.92 41.26
CA LYS A 395 4.53 11.39 40.14
C LYS A 395 5.95 11.93 40.08
N ILE A 396 6.89 11.02 39.84
CA ILE A 396 8.23 11.32 39.31
C ILE A 396 8.36 10.59 37.97
N GLU A 397 8.67 11.31 36.90
CA GLU A 397 8.73 10.76 35.56
C GLU A 397 10.06 11.06 34.87
N PHE A 398 10.60 10.08 34.17
CA PHE A 398 11.74 10.19 33.27
C PHE A 398 11.34 9.72 31.88
N TYR A 399 11.53 10.56 30.86
CA TYR A 399 11.19 10.24 29.48
C TYR A 399 12.34 10.59 28.53
N ASN A 400 12.70 9.64 27.65
CA ASN A 400 13.69 9.85 26.58
C ASN A 400 15.09 10.28 27.08
N LEU A 401 15.60 9.67 28.16
CA LEU A 401 16.87 10.05 28.78
C LEU A 401 17.89 8.90 28.83
N ASN A 402 19.17 9.26 28.79
CA ASN A 402 20.26 8.38 29.19
C ASN A 402 20.66 8.71 30.63
N ILE A 403 20.16 7.93 31.58
CA ILE A 403 20.37 8.14 33.01
C ILE A 403 21.55 7.29 33.44
N SER A 404 22.69 7.94 33.70
CA SER A 404 23.92 7.25 34.08
C SER A 404 24.46 7.75 35.41
N ALA A 405 24.89 6.83 36.27
CA ALA A 405 25.41 7.20 37.57
C ALA A 405 26.81 7.84 37.48
N LEU A 406 27.04 8.90 38.27
CA LEU A 406 28.39 9.42 38.55
C LEU A 406 29.06 8.71 39.73
N SER A 407 28.28 7.96 40.51
CA SER A 407 28.71 7.28 41.73
C SER A 407 27.88 6.02 41.99
N ASN A 408 28.29 5.23 42.99
CA ASN A 408 27.64 3.97 43.33
C ASN A 408 26.34 4.20 44.13
N ASP A 409 25.29 4.71 43.47
CA ASP A 409 24.01 5.14 44.08
C ASP A 409 22.79 4.51 43.39
N CYS A 410 21.58 4.85 43.82
CA CYS A 410 20.35 4.53 43.10
C CYS A 410 19.83 5.75 42.32
N VAL A 411 18.95 5.53 41.35
CA VAL A 411 18.22 6.62 40.68
C VAL A 411 17.31 7.32 41.68
N ILE A 412 16.45 6.54 42.35
CA ILE A 412 15.48 6.99 43.36
C ILE A 412 15.70 6.21 44.65
N ALA A 413 15.89 6.91 45.77
CA ALA A 413 16.12 6.29 47.07
C ALA A 413 15.48 7.07 48.22
N PRO A 414 14.13 7.07 48.34
CA PRO A 414 13.44 7.81 49.38
C PRO A 414 13.88 7.36 50.77
N ASN A 415 14.35 8.33 51.57
CA ASN A 415 14.91 8.13 52.89
C ASN A 415 14.41 9.18 53.91
N THR A 416 13.26 9.78 53.63
CA THR A 416 12.58 10.76 54.50
C THR A 416 11.37 10.11 55.16
N GLU A 417 11.32 10.13 56.49
CA GLU A 417 10.19 9.60 57.26
C GLU A 417 8.90 10.38 56.95
N GLY A 418 7.78 9.66 56.77
CA GLY A 418 6.49 10.26 56.42
C GLY A 418 6.31 10.65 54.94
N SER A 419 7.39 10.66 54.15
CA SER A 419 7.32 10.91 52.70
C SER A 419 6.68 9.77 51.92
N SER A 420 6.14 10.04 50.72
CA SER A 420 5.58 9.00 49.85
C SER A 420 5.71 9.38 48.38
N ILE A 421 5.92 8.39 47.52
CA ILE A 421 5.92 8.54 46.06
C ILE A 421 4.85 7.60 45.52
N ALA A 422 3.77 8.13 44.93
CA ALA A 422 2.68 7.31 44.43
C ALA A 422 3.03 6.63 43.09
N ASN A 423 3.60 7.38 42.14
CA ASN A 423 3.97 6.87 40.82
C ASN A 423 5.41 7.23 40.43
N ILE A 424 6.11 6.25 39.87
CA ILE A 424 7.38 6.43 39.17
C ILE A 424 7.16 5.92 37.74
N GLU A 425 7.42 6.77 36.75
CA GLU A 425 7.32 6.44 35.32
C GLU A 425 8.68 6.60 34.66
N ILE A 426 9.15 5.56 33.99
CA ILE A 426 10.41 5.56 33.26
C ILE A 426 10.09 5.00 31.87
N THR A 427 10.14 5.86 30.86
CA THR A 427 9.73 5.50 29.49
C THR A 427 10.77 5.92 28.48
N SER A 428 11.08 5.04 27.51
CA SER A 428 12.05 5.33 26.43
C SER A 428 13.42 5.77 26.97
N CYS A 429 13.89 5.19 28.07
CA CYS A 429 15.14 5.58 28.73
C CYS A 429 16.22 4.48 28.65
N THR A 430 17.48 4.89 28.60
CA THR A 430 18.62 4.04 28.94
C THR A 430 19.02 4.33 30.37
N ILE A 431 19.16 3.32 31.22
CA ILE A 431 19.71 3.48 32.58
C ILE A 431 20.92 2.59 32.77
N GLU A 432 22.03 3.17 33.21
CA GLU A 432 23.29 2.45 33.37
C GLU A 432 24.09 2.80 34.61
N ASN A 433 24.89 1.84 35.07
CA ASN A 433 25.92 2.01 36.09
C ASN A 433 25.42 2.43 37.49
N TYR A 434 24.12 2.29 37.76
CA TYR A 434 23.52 2.46 39.10
C TYR A 434 23.54 1.18 39.92
N ARG A 435 23.53 1.27 41.25
CA ARG A 435 23.33 0.10 42.13
C ARG A 435 21.93 -0.48 42.04
N GLY A 436 20.96 0.37 41.74
CA GLY A 436 19.57 -0.03 41.52
C GLY A 436 18.72 1.16 41.13
N ILE A 437 17.50 0.89 40.71
CA ILE A 437 16.61 1.94 40.21
C ILE A 437 15.86 2.59 41.37
N VAL A 438 15.06 1.81 42.10
CA VAL A 438 14.28 2.29 43.24
C VAL A 438 14.66 1.54 44.50
N ARG A 439 15.12 2.28 45.53
CA ARG A 439 15.38 1.72 46.85
C ARG A 439 14.59 2.47 47.93
N MET A 440 13.48 1.88 48.37
CA MET A 440 12.62 2.46 49.41
C MET A 440 13.20 2.20 50.80
N ARG A 441 13.77 3.24 51.45
CA ARG A 441 14.47 3.10 52.74
C ARG A 441 13.62 3.57 53.91
N LYS A 442 13.18 4.82 53.88
CA LYS A 442 12.26 5.41 54.86
C LYS A 442 11.21 6.18 54.09
N VAL A 443 9.96 5.78 54.31
CA VAL A 443 8.75 6.32 53.70
C VAL A 443 7.60 6.13 54.68
N ASN A 444 6.44 6.71 54.39
CA ASN A 444 5.20 6.39 55.07
C ASN A 444 4.86 4.91 54.88
N GLY A 445 4.71 4.15 55.98
CA GLY A 445 4.40 2.73 55.96
C GLY A 445 3.07 2.38 55.30
N GLU A 446 2.12 3.31 55.27
CA GLU A 446 0.83 3.15 54.60
C GLU A 446 0.85 3.59 53.13
N SER A 447 2.00 4.05 52.62
CA SER A 447 2.12 4.46 51.21
C SER A 447 2.11 3.27 50.26
N SER A 448 1.60 3.51 49.05
CA SER A 448 1.65 2.57 47.94
C SER A 448 2.43 3.18 46.78
N LEU A 449 3.31 2.39 46.18
CA LEU A 449 4.13 2.79 45.03
C LEU A 449 3.68 2.04 43.78
N LYS A 450 3.50 2.75 42.66
CA LYS A 450 3.43 2.18 41.32
C LYS A 450 4.68 2.56 40.53
N LEU A 451 5.43 1.57 40.06
CA LEU A 451 6.58 1.75 39.17
C LEU A 451 6.21 1.24 37.77
N ASN A 452 6.30 2.09 36.76
CA ASN A 452 6.16 1.72 35.36
C ASN A 452 7.50 1.92 34.65
N ILE A 453 8.00 0.86 34.02
CA ILE A 453 9.18 0.87 33.14
C ILE A 453 8.69 0.37 31.78
N ASP A 454 8.81 1.20 30.75
CA ASP A 454 8.39 0.86 29.39
C ASP A 454 9.40 1.34 28.35
N ASP A 455 9.63 0.56 27.30
CA ASP A 455 10.58 0.91 26.23
C ASP A 455 11.98 1.29 26.75
N CYS A 456 12.50 0.58 27.77
CA CYS A 456 13.78 0.93 28.41
C CYS A 456 14.89 -0.09 28.19
N ILE A 457 16.14 0.38 28.23
CA ILE A 457 17.33 -0.45 28.36
C ILE A 457 17.96 -0.17 29.73
N ILE A 458 17.93 -1.14 30.63
CA ILE A 458 18.50 -1.04 31.97
C ILE A 458 19.68 -2.01 32.06
N ARG A 459 20.89 -1.50 32.22
CA ARG A 459 22.09 -2.34 32.17
C ARG A 459 23.16 -1.95 33.17
N ASN A 460 24.12 -2.85 33.37
CA ASN A 460 25.29 -2.59 34.22
C ASN A 460 24.90 -2.17 35.65
N LEU A 461 23.83 -2.77 36.19
CA LEU A 461 23.43 -2.44 37.56
C LEU A 461 24.37 -3.09 38.58
N GLY A 462 24.86 -2.29 39.53
CA GLY A 462 25.84 -2.68 40.53
C GLY A 462 27.29 -2.67 40.02
N THR A 463 28.24 -2.83 40.94
CA THR A 463 29.67 -2.88 40.61
C THR A 463 30.14 -4.32 40.40
N LYS A 464 30.93 -4.56 39.34
CA LYS A 464 31.45 -5.89 38.96
C LYS A 464 31.99 -6.68 40.17
N GLY A 465 31.40 -7.84 40.44
CA GLY A 465 31.86 -8.78 41.48
C GLY A 465 31.55 -8.38 42.92
N THR A 466 30.72 -7.35 43.15
CA THR A 466 30.33 -6.92 44.49
C THR A 466 28.91 -7.37 44.88
N ASN A 467 28.68 -7.63 46.16
CA ASN A 467 27.33 -7.92 46.72
C ASN A 467 26.50 -6.64 46.97
N ASN A 468 26.78 -5.55 46.24
CA ASN A 468 26.22 -4.21 46.50
C ASN A 468 25.10 -3.82 45.52
N TYR A 469 24.48 -4.79 44.85
CA TYR A 469 23.45 -4.62 43.83
C TYR A 469 22.04 -4.69 44.45
N TYR A 470 21.20 -3.68 44.16
CA TYR A 470 19.85 -3.49 44.72
C TYR A 470 18.72 -3.81 43.74
N GLY A 471 19.04 -4.24 42.52
CA GLY A 471 18.02 -4.60 41.52
C GLY A 471 17.25 -3.40 40.97
N ILE A 472 16.04 -3.67 40.53
CA ILE A 472 15.11 -2.69 39.96
C ILE A 472 14.32 -2.03 41.11
N VAL A 473 13.80 -2.85 42.01
CA VAL A 473 13.08 -2.37 43.19
C VAL A 473 13.56 -3.10 44.43
N GLN A 474 13.83 -2.33 45.49
CA GLN A 474 14.09 -2.85 46.81
C GLN A 474 13.29 -2.10 47.89
N THR A 475 12.52 -2.84 48.69
CA THR A 475 11.85 -2.32 49.90
C THR A 475 12.67 -2.67 51.14
N ASP A 476 13.43 -1.70 51.65
CA ASP A 476 14.11 -1.79 52.96
C ASP A 476 13.20 -1.28 54.09
N GLY A 477 12.39 -0.27 53.80
CA GLY A 477 11.35 0.26 54.68
C GLY A 477 9.99 -0.41 54.46
N ALA A 478 9.12 -0.38 55.47
CA ALA A 478 7.75 -0.86 55.35
C ALA A 478 6.95 0.01 54.37
N VAL A 479 6.15 -0.64 53.52
CA VAL A 479 5.23 0.00 52.57
C VAL A 479 3.97 -0.83 52.42
N LYS A 480 2.84 -0.19 52.13
CA LYS A 480 1.57 -0.89 52.05
C LYS A 480 1.49 -1.77 50.82
N SER A 481 1.80 -1.20 49.67
CA SER A 481 1.83 -1.98 48.43
C SER A 481 2.82 -1.46 47.42
N VAL A 482 3.31 -2.37 46.58
CA VAL A 482 4.14 -2.04 45.42
C VAL A 482 3.55 -2.69 44.19
N ILE A 483 3.25 -1.88 43.18
CA ILE A 483 2.83 -2.31 41.85
C ILE A 483 3.99 -2.05 40.90
N ILE A 484 4.42 -3.04 40.14
CA ILE A 484 5.57 -2.97 39.24
C ILE A 484 5.12 -3.42 37.85
N ASN A 485 5.22 -2.55 36.86
CA ASN A 485 4.95 -2.87 35.46
C ASN A 485 6.24 -2.68 34.67
N MET A 486 6.70 -3.75 34.02
CA MET A 486 7.88 -3.74 33.14
C MET A 486 7.44 -4.24 31.78
N MET A 487 7.51 -3.37 30.77
CA MET A 487 7.01 -3.64 29.43
C MET A 487 8.06 -3.27 28.38
N ASN A 488 8.16 -4.05 27.30
CA ASN A 488 8.95 -3.70 26.11
C ASN A 488 10.40 -3.28 26.45
N SER A 489 11.01 -3.95 27.44
CA SER A 489 12.24 -3.48 28.08
C SER A 489 13.29 -4.57 28.21
N THR A 490 14.55 -4.15 28.20
CA THR A 490 15.72 -5.01 28.32
C THR A 490 16.45 -4.75 29.62
N PHE A 491 16.78 -5.82 30.35
CA PHE A 491 17.54 -5.80 31.59
C PHE A 491 18.79 -6.64 31.40
N ALA A 492 19.97 -6.01 31.40
CA ALA A 492 21.17 -6.68 30.91
C ALA A 492 22.41 -6.48 31.80
N ASN A 493 23.30 -7.48 31.79
CA ASN A 493 24.67 -7.36 32.29
C ASN A 493 24.78 -6.71 33.69
N PRO A 494 24.04 -7.14 34.73
CA PRO A 494 24.27 -6.60 36.07
C PRO A 494 25.74 -6.83 36.47
N GLY A 495 26.37 -5.80 37.04
CA GLY A 495 27.73 -5.90 37.55
C GLY A 495 27.80 -6.60 38.90
N GLY A 496 26.80 -6.43 39.75
CA GLY A 496 26.79 -7.10 41.06
C GLY A 496 26.35 -8.56 41.00
N ILE A 497 26.47 -9.24 42.14
CA ILE A 497 26.11 -10.66 42.27
C ILE A 497 25.12 -10.88 43.44
N ASN A 498 24.35 -11.97 43.40
CA ASN A 498 23.43 -12.41 44.46
C ASN A 498 22.30 -11.42 44.81
N ALA A 499 21.79 -10.65 43.86
CA ALA A 499 20.67 -9.74 44.11
C ALA A 499 19.32 -10.35 43.76
N SER A 500 18.26 -9.59 44.01
CA SER A 500 16.93 -9.87 43.47
C SER A 500 16.48 -8.64 42.69
N LEU A 501 16.06 -8.83 41.43
CA LEU A 501 15.62 -7.73 40.59
C LEU A 501 14.43 -7.02 41.23
N LEU A 502 13.45 -7.80 41.69
CA LEU A 502 12.30 -7.33 42.45
C LEU A 502 12.39 -7.84 43.89
N ARG A 503 12.88 -6.99 44.80
CA ARG A 503 12.95 -7.29 46.23
C ARG A 503 11.87 -6.52 46.98
N VAL A 504 10.77 -7.21 47.28
CA VAL A 504 9.56 -6.60 47.85
C VAL A 504 9.22 -7.13 49.25
N ASP A 505 10.21 -7.70 49.95
CA ASP A 505 10.10 -8.32 51.28
C ASP A 505 9.31 -7.49 52.31
N LYS A 506 9.46 -6.17 52.28
CA LYS A 506 8.88 -5.22 53.26
C LYS A 506 7.57 -4.60 52.81
N ALA A 507 7.05 -4.95 51.63
CA ALA A 507 5.71 -4.56 51.23
C ALA A 507 4.67 -5.50 51.85
N ASP A 508 3.52 -4.99 52.32
CA ASP A 508 2.42 -5.86 52.76
C ASP A 508 1.83 -6.63 51.56
N ASN A 509 1.74 -5.96 50.40
CA ASN A 509 1.28 -6.55 49.15
C ASN A 509 2.19 -6.16 47.98
N SER A 510 2.32 -7.04 46.98
CA SER A 510 3.13 -6.78 45.78
C SER A 510 2.45 -7.32 44.53
N ILE A 511 2.26 -6.48 43.52
CA ILE A 511 1.76 -6.86 42.20
C ILE A 511 2.84 -6.58 41.18
N SER A 512 3.19 -7.56 40.35
CA SER A 512 4.20 -7.37 39.31
C SER A 512 3.71 -7.91 37.97
N VAL A 513 3.86 -7.12 36.93
CA VAL A 513 3.52 -7.46 35.54
C VAL A 513 4.76 -7.24 34.68
N ILE A 514 5.22 -8.28 34.02
CA ILE A 514 6.41 -8.28 33.17
C ILE A 514 6.00 -8.80 31.80
N LYS A 515 6.03 -7.94 30.78
CA LYS A 515 5.59 -8.29 29.43
C LYS A 515 6.58 -7.85 28.36
N ASN A 516 6.82 -8.71 27.38
CA ASN A 516 7.69 -8.35 26.24
C ASN A 516 9.05 -7.85 26.71
N CYS A 517 9.71 -8.59 27.61
CA CYS A 517 10.98 -8.18 28.20
C CYS A 517 12.08 -9.20 27.91
N THR A 518 13.30 -8.70 27.75
CA THR A 518 14.51 -9.52 27.61
C THR A 518 15.42 -9.32 28.81
N PHE A 519 15.74 -10.41 29.51
CA PHE A 519 16.72 -10.45 30.58
C PHE A 519 17.98 -11.12 30.05
N TYR A 520 19.05 -10.34 29.87
CA TYR A 520 20.26 -10.80 29.21
C TYR A 520 21.46 -10.87 30.16
N ASN A 521 22.15 -12.01 30.15
CA ASN A 521 23.40 -12.25 30.87
C ASN A 521 23.32 -11.84 32.36
N LEU A 522 22.22 -12.24 33.02
CA LEU A 522 22.07 -12.08 34.46
C LEU A 522 23.07 -12.98 35.20
N VAL A 523 23.51 -12.57 36.38
CA VAL A 523 24.59 -13.27 37.10
C VAL A 523 24.07 -14.46 37.90
N ASP A 524 24.93 -15.45 38.12
CA ASP A 524 24.64 -16.60 38.97
C ASP A 524 24.00 -16.20 40.30
N ARG A 525 22.89 -16.89 40.63
CA ARG A 525 22.10 -16.72 41.86
C ARG A 525 21.33 -15.39 41.97
N ASP A 526 21.37 -14.53 40.95
CA ASP A 526 20.37 -13.46 40.87
C ASP A 526 18.97 -14.07 40.76
N ALA A 527 18.01 -13.44 41.44
CA ALA A 527 16.62 -13.85 41.39
C ALA A 527 15.75 -12.80 40.68
N LEU A 528 14.74 -13.23 39.92
CA LEU A 528 13.74 -12.30 39.40
C LEU A 528 12.99 -11.64 40.57
N VAL A 529 12.54 -12.44 41.53
CA VAL A 529 11.68 -11.97 42.62
C VAL A 529 12.08 -12.54 43.97
N ARG A 530 11.97 -11.70 45.00
CA ARG A 530 12.10 -12.05 46.41
C ARG A 530 11.01 -11.36 47.23
N GLY A 531 10.33 -12.13 48.09
CA GLY A 531 9.37 -11.57 49.05
C GLY A 531 8.00 -11.24 48.48
N ALA A 532 7.63 -11.81 47.32
CA ALA A 532 6.33 -11.53 46.70
C ALA A 532 5.17 -12.08 47.54
N LYS A 533 4.10 -11.28 47.69
CA LYS A 533 2.90 -11.63 48.48
C LYS A 533 1.59 -11.54 47.69
N GLY A 534 1.52 -10.72 46.66
CA GLY A 534 0.34 -10.55 45.80
C GLY A 534 0.42 -11.36 44.52
N SER A 535 0.26 -10.72 43.35
CA SER A 535 0.29 -11.39 42.06
C SER A 535 1.59 -11.16 41.28
N LEU A 536 1.99 -12.16 40.49
CA LEU A 536 3.05 -12.07 39.49
C LEU A 536 2.52 -12.53 38.14
N THR A 537 2.58 -11.65 37.14
CA THR A 537 2.25 -11.94 35.75
C THR A 537 3.50 -11.79 34.90
N VAL A 538 3.87 -12.86 34.18
CA VAL A 538 5.00 -12.87 33.25
C VAL A 538 4.53 -13.41 31.91
N GLU A 539 4.65 -12.61 30.86
CA GLU A 539 4.17 -12.93 29.52
C GLU A 539 5.18 -12.52 28.45
N ASN A 540 5.49 -13.40 27.50
CA ASN A 540 6.42 -13.10 26.40
C ASN A 540 7.77 -12.56 26.89
N VAL A 541 8.43 -13.34 27.75
CA VAL A 541 9.72 -12.96 28.36
C VAL A 541 10.81 -13.92 27.93
N LEU A 542 11.97 -13.36 27.59
CA LEU A 542 13.19 -14.12 27.27
C LEU A 542 14.21 -13.98 28.38
N PHE A 543 14.65 -15.09 28.95
CA PHE A 543 15.87 -15.16 29.76
C PHE A 543 17.02 -15.71 28.91
N ALA A 544 17.98 -14.87 28.55
CA ALA A 544 19.08 -15.22 27.69
C ALA A 544 20.42 -15.10 28.42
N GLY A 545 21.30 -16.08 28.27
CA GLY A 545 22.66 -16.08 28.83
C GLY A 545 23.14 -17.49 29.13
N SER A 546 24.36 -17.62 29.64
CA SER A 546 24.98 -18.91 29.97
C SER A 546 25.05 -19.22 31.47
N ASN A 547 24.48 -18.35 32.31
CA ASN A 547 24.53 -18.43 33.77
C ASN A 547 23.35 -19.22 34.37
N THR A 548 23.40 -19.43 35.68
CA THR A 548 22.29 -19.99 36.47
C THR A 548 21.44 -18.88 37.10
N PHE A 549 20.26 -18.64 36.53
CA PHE A 549 19.31 -17.64 37.00
C PHE A 549 18.24 -18.25 37.92
N GLN A 550 17.82 -17.51 38.96
CA GLN A 550 16.72 -17.91 39.83
C GLN A 550 15.43 -17.20 39.42
N ILE A 551 14.32 -17.92 39.29
CA ILE A 551 13.01 -17.23 39.18
C ILE A 551 12.64 -16.66 40.55
N PHE A 552 12.66 -17.50 41.58
CA PHE A 552 12.40 -17.07 42.95
C PHE A 552 13.65 -17.19 43.81
N TYR A 553 13.85 -16.22 44.69
CA TYR A 553 14.97 -16.23 45.64
C TYR A 553 14.89 -17.40 46.62
N ASP A 554 13.70 -17.80 47.03
CA ASP A 554 13.44 -18.97 47.86
C ASP A 554 12.07 -19.58 47.53
N ASP A 555 11.79 -20.75 48.09
CA ASP A 555 10.54 -21.50 47.96
C ASP A 555 9.50 -21.13 49.03
N LYS A 556 9.80 -20.14 49.89
CA LYS A 556 8.98 -19.76 51.05
C LYS A 556 8.16 -18.50 50.80
N THR A 557 8.63 -17.63 49.92
CA THR A 557 8.05 -16.31 49.65
C THR A 557 7.56 -16.19 48.20
N LEU A 558 6.64 -17.10 47.85
CA LEU A 558 6.02 -17.17 46.52
C LEU A 558 4.77 -16.27 46.43
N PRO A 559 4.46 -15.70 45.26
CA PRO A 559 3.26 -14.89 45.06
C PRO A 559 1.99 -15.71 45.30
N ALA A 560 0.95 -15.05 45.83
CA ALA A 560 -0.37 -15.66 46.06
C ALA A 560 -1.11 -16.00 44.75
N SER A 561 -0.83 -15.28 43.67
CA SER A 561 -1.37 -15.56 42.33
C SER A 561 -0.28 -15.45 41.27
N LEU A 562 -0.26 -16.39 40.32
CA LEU A 562 0.79 -16.52 39.32
C LEU A 562 0.16 -16.72 37.94
N ASN A 563 0.43 -15.79 37.02
CA ASN A 563 0.12 -15.92 35.60
C ASN A 563 1.44 -16.01 34.83
N TRP A 564 1.64 -17.10 34.11
CA TRP A 564 2.93 -17.41 33.50
C TRP A 564 2.73 -18.02 32.12
N SER A 565 3.03 -17.27 31.07
CA SER A 565 2.78 -17.68 29.68
C SER A 565 3.89 -17.22 28.76
N LYS A 566 4.22 -18.02 27.73
CA LYS A 566 5.22 -17.66 26.70
C LYS A 566 6.54 -17.18 27.31
N VAL A 567 7.09 -17.95 28.26
CA VAL A 567 8.35 -17.60 28.92
C VAL A 567 9.44 -18.54 28.42
N TYR A 568 10.47 -17.97 27.83
CA TYR A 568 11.50 -18.69 27.10
C TYR A 568 12.87 -18.50 27.76
N ARG A 569 13.77 -19.45 27.49
CA ARG A 569 15.18 -19.33 27.83
C ARG A 569 16.07 -19.80 26.68
N THR A 570 17.28 -19.26 26.60
CA THR A 570 18.31 -19.81 25.69
C THR A 570 18.75 -21.21 26.14
N SER A 571 19.29 -21.99 25.21
CA SER A 571 19.71 -23.38 25.47
C SER A 571 20.84 -23.49 26.51
N ASP A 572 21.66 -22.45 26.62
CA ASP A 572 22.79 -22.30 27.53
C ASP A 572 22.42 -21.71 28.89
N LEU A 573 21.19 -21.20 29.09
CA LEU A 573 20.75 -20.69 30.39
C LEU A 573 20.23 -21.83 31.26
N THR A 574 20.70 -21.90 32.51
CA THR A 574 20.10 -22.77 33.53
C THR A 574 19.13 -21.97 34.39
N VAL A 575 17.89 -22.46 34.53
CA VAL A 575 16.91 -21.90 35.46
C VAL A 575 16.89 -22.72 36.75
N SER A 576 16.92 -22.04 37.88
CA SER A 576 16.86 -22.62 39.22
C SER A 576 15.74 -21.98 40.04
N LYS A 577 15.30 -22.68 41.10
CA LYS A 577 14.19 -22.28 41.98
C LYS A 577 12.96 -21.77 41.21
N PRO A 578 12.40 -22.58 40.28
CA PRO A 578 11.27 -22.15 39.47
C PRO A 578 9.95 -22.09 40.26
N GLY A 579 9.88 -22.63 41.48
CA GLY A 579 8.59 -22.81 42.16
C GLY A 579 7.68 -23.70 41.30
N SER A 580 6.46 -23.24 41.03
CA SER A 580 5.51 -23.87 40.11
C SER A 580 5.63 -23.39 38.64
N THR A 581 6.59 -22.51 38.33
CA THR A 581 6.79 -22.02 36.95
C THR A 581 7.59 -22.99 36.09
N SER A 582 7.56 -22.79 34.77
CA SER A 582 8.45 -23.50 33.83
C SER A 582 8.85 -22.58 32.68
N THR A 583 9.99 -22.84 32.06
CA THR A 583 10.45 -22.07 30.89
C THR A 583 10.60 -23.00 29.69
N THR A 584 10.28 -22.50 28.50
CA THR A 584 10.52 -23.21 27.24
C THR A 584 11.95 -22.93 26.79
N ALA A 585 12.77 -23.98 26.71
CA ALA A 585 14.12 -23.85 26.18
C ALA A 585 14.08 -23.70 24.66
N LEU A 586 14.69 -22.64 24.14
CA LEU A 586 14.97 -22.48 22.72
C LEU A 586 16.13 -23.39 22.33
N SER A 587 16.20 -23.77 21.05
CA SER A 587 17.31 -24.58 20.50
C SER A 587 18.63 -23.81 20.40
N TYR A 588 18.59 -22.48 20.55
CA TYR A 588 19.70 -21.58 20.32
C TYR A 588 20.32 -21.12 21.64
N SER A 589 21.66 -21.09 21.68
CA SER A 589 22.39 -20.44 22.78
C SER A 589 22.25 -18.92 22.69
N SER A 590 22.56 -18.22 23.79
CA SER A 590 22.53 -16.76 23.83
C SER A 590 23.44 -16.11 22.78
N SER A 591 24.62 -16.69 22.53
CA SER A 591 25.55 -16.23 21.49
C SER A 591 25.06 -16.46 20.05
N GLN A 592 24.22 -17.48 19.83
CA GLN A 592 23.61 -17.73 18.52
C GLN A 592 22.39 -16.83 18.29
N LEU A 593 21.58 -16.60 19.33
CA LEU A 593 20.47 -15.66 19.23
C LEU A 593 20.97 -14.24 18.98
N PHE A 594 21.99 -13.81 19.73
CA PHE A 594 22.50 -12.44 19.71
C PHE A 594 23.99 -12.42 19.35
N PRO A 595 24.36 -12.63 18.07
CA PRO A 595 25.75 -12.72 17.64
C PRO A 595 26.52 -11.39 17.80
N ASN A 596 25.80 -10.27 17.82
CA ASN A 596 26.37 -8.92 17.98
C ASN A 596 26.42 -8.46 19.44
N ALA A 597 25.97 -9.30 20.39
CA ALA A 597 26.02 -8.95 21.80
C ALA A 597 27.47 -8.76 22.25
N SER A 598 27.91 -7.50 22.29
CA SER A 598 29.26 -7.15 22.64
C SER A 598 29.56 -7.50 24.10
N SER A 599 30.78 -7.93 24.37
CA SER A 599 31.33 -7.99 25.73
C SER A 599 31.77 -6.62 26.26
N SER A 600 31.77 -5.59 25.40
CA SER A 600 32.03 -4.21 25.79
C SER A 600 30.84 -3.59 26.51
N THR A 601 31.13 -2.70 27.46
CA THR A 601 30.13 -2.08 28.33
C THR A 601 29.41 -0.89 27.71
N ASP A 602 29.73 -0.51 26.48
CA ASP A 602 29.41 0.84 25.98
C ASP A 602 28.18 0.85 25.07
N VAL A 603 27.89 -0.25 24.37
CA VAL A 603 26.70 -0.41 23.53
C VAL A 603 26.16 -1.83 23.68
N LEU A 604 24.89 -1.96 24.07
CA LEU A 604 24.19 -3.24 24.09
C LEU A 604 23.46 -3.41 22.76
N ASP A 605 23.78 -4.47 22.03
CA ASP A 605 23.08 -4.88 20.82
C ASP A 605 22.61 -6.33 20.98
N LEU A 606 21.30 -6.51 21.11
CA LEU A 606 20.67 -7.83 21.16
C LEU A 606 19.83 -8.10 19.91
N THR A 607 20.16 -7.48 18.77
CA THR A 607 19.50 -7.83 17.51
C THR A 607 19.67 -9.31 17.20
N PHE A 608 18.56 -9.97 16.86
CA PHE A 608 18.57 -11.40 16.53
C PHE A 608 19.47 -11.69 15.32
N GLY A 609 20.19 -12.80 15.36
CA GLY A 609 20.99 -13.26 14.22
C GLY A 609 20.13 -13.47 12.96
N ALA A 610 20.75 -13.28 11.78
CA ALA A 610 20.06 -13.41 10.49
C ALA A 610 19.43 -14.79 10.27
N ASP A 611 20.05 -15.84 10.80
CA ASP A 611 19.58 -17.23 10.69
C ASP A 611 18.48 -17.59 11.71
N ILE A 612 18.07 -16.66 12.57
CA ILE A 612 17.02 -16.90 13.56
C ILE A 612 15.64 -16.78 12.90
N PRO A 613 14.77 -17.80 13.00
CA PRO A 613 13.43 -17.76 12.41
C PRO A 613 12.54 -16.63 12.95
N ASN A 614 11.67 -16.08 12.11
CA ASN A 614 10.80 -14.95 12.45
C ASN A 614 9.89 -15.23 13.65
N GLU A 615 9.45 -16.49 13.84
CA GLU A 615 8.65 -16.90 15.00
C GLU A 615 9.41 -16.85 16.33
N VAL A 616 10.75 -16.84 16.30
CA VAL A 616 11.61 -16.62 17.47
C VAL A 616 11.92 -15.14 17.64
N LYS A 617 12.05 -14.40 16.53
CA LYS A 617 12.30 -12.95 16.53
C LYS A 617 11.18 -12.12 17.15
N ILE A 618 10.04 -12.69 17.55
CA ILE A 618 8.96 -11.99 18.28
C ILE A 618 9.04 -12.12 19.80
N ILE A 619 10.01 -12.87 20.31
CA ILE A 619 10.11 -13.24 21.72
C ILE A 619 10.90 -12.19 22.51
N GLY A 620 10.32 -11.72 23.62
CA GLY A 620 10.99 -10.78 24.53
C GLY A 620 10.77 -9.32 24.13
N ASP A 621 11.80 -8.50 24.32
CA ASP A 621 11.76 -7.06 24.01
C ASP A 621 11.71 -6.80 22.50
N PRO A 622 10.64 -6.14 21.99
CA PRO A 622 10.40 -5.99 20.56
C PRO A 622 11.42 -5.11 19.84
N ARG A 623 12.20 -4.30 20.58
CA ARG A 623 13.25 -3.45 20.01
C ARG A 623 14.27 -4.23 19.17
N TRP A 624 14.46 -5.50 19.49
CA TRP A 624 15.49 -6.36 18.92
C TRP A 624 15.00 -7.21 17.73
N ASN A 625 13.71 -7.15 17.41
CA ASN A 625 13.02 -8.01 16.44
C ASN A 625 13.34 -7.71 14.96
N LYS A 626 14.51 -7.13 14.69
CA LYS A 626 14.90 -6.62 13.37
C LYS A 626 15.47 -7.71 12.45
#